data_AF-A0A2D4LDJ9-F1
#
_entry.id   AF-A0A2D4LDJ9-F1
#
_cell.length_a   1.000
_cell.length_b   1.000
_cell.length_c   1.000
_cell.angle_alpha   90.00
_cell.angle_beta   90.00
_cell.angle_gamma   90.00
#
_symmetry.space_group_name_H-M   'P 1'
#
loop_
_entity.id
_entity.type
_entity.pdbx_description
1 polymer ?
#
loop_
_entity_poly.entity_id
_entity_poly.type
_entity_poly.pdbx_seq_one_letter_code
_entity_poly.pdbx_strand_id
1 'polypeptide(L)'
;TKELEDILSEKGFQDTQYPGYEDFRAEAFLHQQQRQECLRKAGEAYRMGMKPVAAFYVQQGQLHEQKMKEANQDAAQQIFEKVNAAKLPVNLLDLHGLHVDEALAHLSRVLQEKTKEHSLVGGIPYLYVITGRGNHSQGGVARIKPAVTKYLTSHKFKFTEIKPGCFKILLE
;
A
#
# COMPACT_ATOMS: atom_id res chain seq x y z
N THR A 1 22.29 0.54 -13.67
CA THR A 1 23.48 0.08 -12.95
C THR A 1 23.36 -1.41 -12.75
N LYS A 2 24.47 -2.13 -12.58
CA LYS A 2 24.48 -3.59 -12.34
C LYS A 2 23.56 -3.99 -11.17
N GLU A 3 23.50 -3.14 -10.15
CA GLU A 3 22.63 -3.27 -8.98
C GLU A 3 21.13 -3.20 -9.31
N LEU A 4 20.71 -2.28 -10.20
CA LEU A 4 19.32 -2.22 -10.68
C LEU A 4 18.98 -3.42 -11.56
N GLU A 5 19.92 -3.90 -12.38
CA GLU A 5 19.76 -5.10 -13.21
C GLU A 5 19.65 -6.36 -12.34
N ASP A 6 20.44 -6.46 -11.27
CA ASP A 6 20.41 -7.55 -10.30
C ASP A 6 19.11 -7.53 -9.48
N ILE A 7 18.62 -6.36 -9.05
CA ILE A 7 17.33 -6.24 -8.33
C ILE A 7 16.15 -6.55 -9.26
N LEU A 8 16.21 -6.11 -10.52
CA LEU A 8 15.21 -6.44 -11.53
C LEU A 8 15.37 -7.86 -12.09
N SER A 9 16.40 -8.62 -11.71
CA SER A 9 16.56 -10.02 -12.12
C SER A 9 15.44 -10.90 -11.56
N GLU A 10 15.17 -12.04 -12.19
CA GLU A 10 14.09 -12.94 -11.76
C GLU A 10 14.25 -13.41 -10.31
N LYS A 11 15.50 -13.60 -9.83
CA LYS A 11 15.79 -14.01 -8.45
C LYS A 11 15.55 -12.88 -7.46
N GLY A 12 16.04 -11.66 -7.75
CA GLY A 12 15.81 -10.48 -6.89
C GLY A 12 14.33 -10.10 -6.74
N PHE A 13 13.54 -10.33 -7.80
CA PHE A 13 12.10 -10.08 -7.81
C PHE A 13 11.28 -11.19 -7.11
N GLN A 14 11.84 -12.39 -6.91
CA GLN A 14 11.17 -13.54 -6.28
C GLN A 14 11.53 -13.71 -4.79
N ASP A 15 12.75 -13.39 -4.38
CA ASP A 15 13.32 -13.73 -3.06
C ASP A 15 13.08 -12.69 -1.96
N THR A 16 12.18 -11.72 -2.13
CA THR A 16 11.85 -10.83 -1.00
C THR A 16 11.03 -11.62 0.02
N GLN A 17 11.69 -12.21 1.02
CA GLN A 17 11.05 -12.65 2.25
C GLN A 17 10.43 -11.42 2.88
N TYR A 18 9.15 -11.22 2.62
CA TYR A 18 8.41 -10.15 3.25
C TYR A 18 8.33 -10.48 4.73
N PRO A 19 8.76 -9.55 5.61
CA PRO A 19 8.57 -9.73 7.04
C PRO A 19 7.09 -10.00 7.29
N GLY A 20 6.78 -10.92 8.21
CA GLY A 20 5.44 -11.49 8.42
C GLY A 20 4.36 -10.44 8.19
N TYR A 21 3.72 -10.49 7.03
CA TYR A 21 2.72 -9.50 6.59
C TYR A 21 1.60 -9.36 7.63
N GLU A 22 1.31 -10.46 8.32
CA GLU A 22 0.34 -10.56 9.39
C GLU A 22 0.81 -9.90 10.70
N ASP A 23 2.12 -9.78 10.95
CA ASP A 23 2.65 -9.21 12.19
C ASP A 23 2.38 -7.70 12.26
N PHE A 24 2.66 -6.96 11.17
CA PHE A 24 2.47 -5.51 11.17
C PHE A 24 1.00 -5.10 11.25
N ARG A 25 0.09 -5.92 10.69
CA ARG A 25 -1.35 -5.60 10.64
C ARG A 25 -2.17 -6.35 11.70
N ALA A 26 -1.54 -7.03 12.65
CA ALA A 26 -2.22 -7.78 13.69
C ALA A 26 -3.19 -6.91 14.50
N GLU A 27 -2.78 -5.70 14.87
CA GLU A 27 -3.61 -4.75 15.62
C GLU A 27 -4.81 -4.25 14.80
N ALA A 28 -4.58 -3.92 13.52
CA ALA A 28 -5.65 -3.53 12.62
C ALA A 28 -6.68 -4.66 12.45
N PHE A 29 -6.23 -5.91 12.34
CA PHE A 29 -7.09 -7.08 12.26
C PHE A 29 -7.91 -7.29 13.54
N LEU A 30 -7.32 -7.10 14.73
CA LEU A 30 -8.03 -7.16 15.99
C LEU A 30 -9.18 -6.13 16.04
N HIS A 31 -8.91 -4.88 15.67
CA HIS A 31 -9.94 -3.85 15.62
C HIS A 31 -11.01 -4.12 14.54
N GLN A 32 -10.63 -4.73 13.42
CA GLN A 32 -11.59 -5.19 12.42
C GLN A 32 -12.59 -6.21 13.01
N GLN A 33 -12.10 -7.21 13.76
CA GLN A 33 -12.95 -8.20 14.43
C GLN A 33 -13.87 -7.54 15.47
N GLN A 34 -13.33 -6.66 16.30
CA GLN A 34 -14.10 -5.94 17.32
C GLN A 34 -15.20 -5.06 16.69
N ARG A 35 -14.91 -4.41 15.55
CA ARG A 35 -15.90 -3.65 14.78
C ARG A 35 -17.01 -4.54 14.25
N GLN A 36 -16.67 -5.70 13.66
CA GLN A 36 -17.67 -6.65 13.15
C GLN A 36 -18.60 -7.13 14.28
N GLU A 37 -18.03 -7.43 15.45
CA GLU A 37 -18.80 -7.82 16.62
C GLU A 37 -19.72 -6.69 17.11
N CYS A 38 -19.24 -5.45 17.14
CA CYS A 38 -20.08 -4.29 17.47
C CYS A 38 -21.26 -4.14 16.50
N LEU A 39 -21.03 -4.30 15.20
CA LEU A 39 -22.08 -4.22 14.18
C LEU A 39 -23.12 -5.34 14.34
N ARG A 40 -22.66 -6.57 14.65
CA ARG A 40 -23.55 -7.70 14.94
C ARG A 40 -24.46 -7.40 16.14
N LYS A 41 -23.87 -6.95 17.26
CA LYS A 41 -24.61 -6.59 18.48
C LYS A 41 -25.56 -5.40 18.26
N ALA A 42 -25.14 -4.39 17.51
CA ALA A 42 -25.99 -3.26 17.15
C ALA A 42 -27.24 -3.72 16.37
N GLY A 43 -27.04 -4.61 15.38
CA GLY A 43 -28.13 -5.18 14.60
C GLY A 43 -29.11 -6.03 15.43
N GLU A 44 -28.60 -6.80 16.39
CA GLU A 44 -29.41 -7.58 17.34
C GLU A 44 -30.24 -6.68 18.25
N ALA A 45 -29.60 -5.70 18.90
CA ALA A 45 -30.27 -4.75 19.78
C ALA A 45 -31.34 -3.93 19.03
N TYR A 46 -31.08 -3.56 17.78
CA TYR A 46 -32.05 -2.87 16.93
C TYR A 46 -33.28 -3.73 16.66
N ARG A 47 -33.10 -5.01 16.30
CA ARG A 47 -34.20 -5.96 16.09
C ARG A 47 -35.05 -6.19 17.34
N MET A 48 -34.44 -6.09 18.52
CA MET A 48 -35.12 -6.19 19.82
C MET A 48 -35.80 -4.88 20.26
N GLY A 49 -35.73 -3.81 19.47
CA GLY A 49 -36.28 -2.50 19.82
C GLY A 49 -35.47 -1.73 20.86
N MET A 50 -34.30 -2.24 21.26
CA MET A 50 -33.40 -1.64 22.26
C MET A 50 -32.54 -0.54 21.63
N LYS A 51 -33.17 0.56 21.21
CA LYS A 51 -32.52 1.65 20.47
C LYS A 51 -31.27 2.24 21.17
N PRO A 52 -31.26 2.51 22.49
CA PRO A 52 -30.06 3.03 23.17
C PRO A 52 -28.88 2.05 23.12
N VAL A 53 -29.16 0.75 23.27
CA VAL A 53 -28.12 -0.31 23.20
C VAL A 53 -27.57 -0.44 21.79
N ALA A 54 -28.44 -0.36 20.78
CA ALA A 54 -28.00 -0.34 19.38
C ALA A 54 -27.08 0.85 19.09
N ALA A 55 -27.46 2.05 19.54
CA ALA A 55 -26.66 3.27 19.38
C ALA A 55 -25.29 3.16 20.06
N PHE A 56 -25.23 2.59 21.28
CA PHE A 56 -23.98 2.33 21.98
C PHE A 56 -23.03 1.46 21.14
N TYR A 57 -23.51 0.33 20.60
CA TYR A 57 -22.67 -0.53 19.79
C TYR A 57 -22.26 0.09 18.45
N VAL A 58 -23.09 0.95 17.85
CA VAL A 58 -22.69 1.74 16.68
C VAL A 58 -21.50 2.66 17.03
N GLN A 59 -21.56 3.38 18.16
CA GLN A 59 -20.47 4.24 18.61
C GLN A 59 -19.18 3.44 18.88
N GLN A 60 -19.29 2.27 19.52
CA GLN A 60 -18.13 1.38 19.73
C GLN A 60 -17.56 0.87 18.38
N GLY A 61 -18.43 0.54 17.42
CA GLY A 61 -18.01 0.16 16.07
C GLY A 61 -17.25 1.27 15.35
N GLN A 62 -17.69 2.53 15.49
CA GLN A 62 -16.99 3.70 14.94
C GLN A 62 -15.62 3.91 15.60
N LEU A 63 -15.52 3.73 16.92
CA LEU A 63 -14.24 3.80 17.64
C LEU A 63 -13.24 2.76 17.11
N HIS A 64 -13.69 1.50 16.96
CA HIS A 64 -12.83 0.46 16.40
C HIS A 64 -12.47 0.69 14.93
N GLU A 65 -13.35 1.33 14.15
CA GLU A 65 -13.01 1.75 12.80
C GLU A 65 -11.87 2.77 12.77
N GLN A 66 -11.90 3.75 13.68
CA GLN A 66 -10.84 4.75 13.80
C GLN A 66 -9.51 4.11 14.19
N LYS A 67 -9.51 3.27 15.24
CA LYS A 67 -8.30 2.56 15.67
C LYS A 67 -7.75 1.62 14.60
N MET A 68 -8.62 0.95 13.85
CA MET A 68 -8.21 0.11 12.72
C MET A 68 -7.52 0.93 11.61
N LYS A 69 -8.00 2.16 11.33
CA LYS A 69 -7.37 3.05 10.34
C LYS A 69 -5.98 3.49 10.80
N GLU A 70 -5.85 3.90 12.06
CA GLU A 70 -4.57 4.29 12.68
C GLU A 70 -3.56 3.13 12.64
N ALA A 71 -3.94 1.95 13.13
CA ALA A 71 -3.08 0.76 13.10
C ALA A 71 -2.67 0.36 11.66
N ASN A 72 -3.57 0.50 10.68
CA ASN A 72 -3.21 0.26 9.28
C ASN A 72 -2.23 1.29 8.73
N GLN A 73 -2.36 2.57 9.11
CA GLN A 73 -1.44 3.62 8.70
C GLN A 73 -0.04 3.38 9.27
N ASP A 74 0.06 3.04 10.57
CA ASP A 74 1.33 2.72 11.22
C ASP A 74 1.99 1.49 10.60
N ALA A 75 1.20 0.45 10.32
CA ALA A 75 1.67 -0.74 9.62
C ALA A 75 2.19 -0.41 8.22
N ALA A 76 1.44 0.40 7.45
CA ALA A 76 1.82 0.80 6.10
C ALA A 76 3.16 1.54 6.08
N GLN A 77 3.36 2.47 7.02
CA GLN A 77 4.60 3.21 7.15
C GLN A 77 5.78 2.28 7.44
N GLN A 78 5.65 1.37 8.41
CA GLN A 78 6.70 0.40 8.75
C GLN A 78 7.05 -0.53 7.59
N ILE A 79 6.04 -1.04 6.88
CA ILE A 79 6.22 -1.87 5.69
C ILE A 79 6.98 -1.07 4.62
N PHE A 80 6.52 0.15 4.34
CA PHE A 80 7.12 1.01 3.33
C PHE A 80 8.59 1.28 3.63
N GLU A 81 8.91 1.74 4.84
CA GLU A 81 10.28 2.07 5.25
C GLU A 81 11.20 0.86 5.16
N LYS A 82 10.79 -0.27 5.74
CA LYS A 82 11.60 -1.50 5.75
C LYS A 82 11.89 -2.02 4.35
N VAL A 83 10.89 -2.01 3.47
CA VAL A 83 11.01 -2.47 2.08
C VAL A 83 11.87 -1.53 1.24
N ASN A 84 11.73 -0.22 1.44
CA ASN A 84 12.24 0.79 0.52
C ASN A 84 13.56 1.44 0.94
N ALA A 85 14.03 1.21 2.18
CA ALA A 85 15.26 1.79 2.71
C ALA A 85 16.48 1.64 1.78
N ALA A 86 16.68 0.46 1.21
CA ALA A 86 17.76 0.19 0.26
C ALA A 86 17.38 0.43 -1.22
N LYS A 87 16.09 0.59 -1.54
CA LYS A 87 15.58 0.66 -2.92
C LYS A 87 15.45 2.09 -3.43
N LEU A 88 14.97 3.01 -2.60
CA LEU A 88 14.76 4.41 -2.99
C LEU A 88 16.04 5.15 -3.40
N PRO A 89 17.22 4.92 -2.78
CA PRO A 89 18.47 5.54 -3.24
C PRO A 89 18.83 5.20 -4.70
N VAL A 90 18.42 4.03 -5.21
CA VAL A 90 18.67 3.59 -6.59
C VAL A 90 17.47 3.82 -7.52
N ASN A 91 16.56 4.74 -7.16
CA ASN A 91 15.32 5.05 -7.90
C ASN A 91 14.44 3.82 -8.16
N LEU A 92 14.35 2.94 -7.16
CA LEU A 92 13.39 1.86 -7.14
C LEU A 92 12.42 2.07 -5.97
N LEU A 93 11.14 2.10 -6.30
CA LEU A 93 10.05 2.17 -5.36
C LEU A 93 9.26 0.88 -5.40
N ASP A 94 8.99 0.31 -4.24
CA ASP A 94 8.31 -0.96 -4.10
C ASP A 94 7.10 -0.79 -3.18
N LEU A 95 5.92 -0.85 -3.81
CA LEU A 95 4.61 -0.58 -3.21
C LEU A 95 3.84 -1.85 -2.86
N HIS A 96 4.40 -3.03 -3.14
CA HIS A 96 3.70 -4.27 -2.80
C HIS A 96 3.39 -4.30 -1.29
N GLY A 97 2.36 -5.07 -0.90
CA GLY A 97 1.97 -5.23 0.50
C GLY A 97 1.23 -4.02 1.11
N LEU A 98 1.26 -2.86 0.46
CA LEU A 98 0.43 -1.73 0.87
C LEU A 98 -1.02 -1.93 0.41
N HIS A 99 -1.96 -1.29 1.11
CA HIS A 99 -3.30 -1.08 0.56
C HIS A 99 -3.25 -0.03 -0.56
N VAL A 100 -4.28 0.00 -1.39
CA VAL A 100 -4.31 0.87 -2.58
C VAL A 100 -4.11 2.34 -2.23
N ASP A 101 -4.83 2.86 -1.23
CA ASP A 101 -4.76 4.27 -0.85
C ASP A 101 -3.38 4.64 -0.28
N GLU A 102 -2.81 3.74 0.53
CA GLU A 102 -1.45 3.86 1.08
C GLU A 102 -0.42 3.89 -0.06
N ALA A 103 -0.51 2.95 -1.00
CA ALA A 103 0.39 2.85 -2.14
C ALA A 103 0.36 4.10 -3.02
N LEU A 104 -0.83 4.66 -3.28
CA LEU A 104 -0.99 5.87 -4.07
C LEU A 104 -0.42 7.10 -3.36
N ALA A 105 -0.60 7.22 -2.04
CA ALA A 105 -0.03 8.31 -1.26
C ALA A 105 1.51 8.27 -1.26
N HIS A 106 2.11 7.09 -1.12
CA HIS A 106 3.56 6.91 -1.24
C HIS A 106 4.06 7.18 -2.66
N LEU A 107 3.35 6.68 -3.68
CA LEU A 107 3.70 6.91 -5.09
C LEU A 107 3.74 8.41 -5.41
N SER A 108 2.70 9.15 -5.05
CA SER A 108 2.61 10.58 -5.36
C SER A 108 3.76 11.36 -4.70
N ARG A 109 4.04 11.07 -3.43
CA ARG A 109 5.12 11.72 -2.67
C ARG A 109 6.49 11.42 -3.29
N VAL A 110 6.79 10.15 -3.54
CA VAL A 110 8.10 9.74 -4.08
C VAL A 110 8.31 10.24 -5.50
N LEU A 111 7.28 10.26 -6.35
CA LEU A 111 7.38 10.86 -7.68
C LEU A 111 7.76 12.34 -7.60
N GLN A 112 7.13 13.11 -6.71
CA GLN A 112 7.45 14.52 -6.50
C GLN A 112 8.90 14.71 -6.01
N GLU A 113 9.31 13.92 -5.01
CA GLU A 113 10.67 13.96 -4.46
C GLU A 113 11.73 13.63 -5.51
N LYS A 114 11.55 12.53 -6.25
CA LYS A 114 12.51 12.07 -7.28
C LYS A 114 12.54 12.96 -8.52
N THR A 115 11.40 13.53 -8.90
CA THR A 115 11.36 14.54 -9.96
C THR A 115 12.17 15.76 -9.56
N LYS A 116 11.97 16.28 -8.35
CA LYS A 116 12.74 17.42 -7.83
C LYS A 116 14.23 17.11 -7.72
N GLU A 117 14.59 15.94 -7.23
CA GLU A 117 15.99 15.48 -7.16
C GLU A 117 16.64 15.46 -8.54
N HIS A 118 15.96 14.87 -9.53
CA HIS A 118 16.41 14.81 -10.91
C HIS A 118 16.60 16.20 -11.54
N SER A 119 15.65 17.13 -11.34
CA SER A 119 15.75 18.48 -11.90
C SER A 119 16.89 19.31 -11.29
N LEU A 120 17.27 19.07 -10.03
CA LEU A 120 18.26 19.87 -9.30
C LEU A 120 19.69 19.35 -9.46
N VAL A 121 19.87 18.03 -9.31
CA VAL A 121 21.20 17.41 -9.21
C VAL A 121 21.60 16.74 -10.53
N GLY A 122 20.64 16.57 -11.46
CA GLY A 122 20.76 15.63 -12.56
C GLY A 122 20.72 14.18 -12.03
N GLY A 123 20.74 13.19 -12.93
CA GLY A 123 20.79 11.79 -12.53
C GLY A 123 19.95 10.89 -13.42
N ILE A 124 19.49 9.77 -12.85
CA ILE A 124 18.66 8.79 -13.57
C ILE A 124 17.28 9.43 -13.83
N PRO A 125 16.87 9.62 -15.10
CA PRO A 125 15.61 10.30 -15.43
C PRO A 125 14.39 9.38 -15.27
N TYR A 126 14.49 8.34 -14.45
CA TYR A 126 13.46 7.32 -14.30
C TYR A 126 13.30 6.90 -12.85
N LEU A 127 12.06 6.62 -12.47
CA LEU A 127 11.68 5.88 -11.27
C LEU A 127 11.11 4.52 -11.69
N TYR A 128 11.64 3.45 -11.12
CA TYR A 128 11.07 2.11 -11.26
C TYR A 128 10.08 1.87 -10.12
N VAL A 129 8.89 1.38 -10.43
CA VAL A 129 7.82 1.14 -9.45
C VAL A 129 7.36 -0.31 -9.52
N ILE A 130 7.47 -1.02 -8.42
CA ILE A 130 6.96 -2.38 -8.25
C ILE A 130 5.60 -2.30 -7.54
N THR A 131 4.58 -2.90 -8.13
CA THR A 131 3.20 -2.96 -7.61
C THR A 131 2.80 -4.35 -7.11
N GLY A 132 3.73 -5.31 -7.21
CA GLY A 132 3.50 -6.73 -6.94
C GLY A 132 2.91 -7.48 -8.14
N ARG A 133 3.00 -8.82 -8.10
CA ARG A 133 2.52 -9.73 -9.16
C ARG A 133 1.02 -10.06 -9.09
N GLY A 134 0.34 -9.69 -8.01
CA GLY A 134 -1.07 -10.06 -7.76
C GLY A 134 -1.27 -11.42 -7.08
N ASN A 135 -0.24 -12.27 -6.99
CA ASN A 135 -0.35 -13.63 -6.46
C ASN A 135 -0.72 -13.71 -4.96
N HIS A 136 -0.50 -12.65 -4.19
CA HIS A 136 -0.75 -12.61 -2.73
C HIS A 136 -1.85 -11.60 -2.32
N SER A 137 -2.58 -11.02 -3.27
CA SER A 137 -3.68 -10.13 -2.93
C SER A 137 -4.87 -10.92 -2.38
N GLN A 138 -5.63 -10.38 -1.41
CA GLN A 138 -6.87 -11.04 -0.96
C GLN A 138 -7.80 -11.31 -2.15
N GLY A 139 -8.08 -12.59 -2.41
CA GLY A 139 -8.88 -13.06 -3.55
C GLY A 139 -8.13 -13.17 -4.87
N GLY A 140 -6.79 -13.09 -4.89
CA GLY A 140 -5.97 -13.29 -6.09
C GLY A 140 -6.02 -12.15 -7.12
N VAL A 141 -6.61 -10.99 -6.76
CA VAL A 141 -6.77 -9.84 -7.67
C VAL A 141 -5.74 -8.76 -7.35
N ALA A 142 -4.83 -8.48 -8.28
CA ALA A 142 -3.90 -7.36 -8.18
C ALA A 142 -4.65 -6.02 -8.13
N ARG A 143 -4.66 -5.34 -6.96
CA ARG A 143 -5.38 -4.06 -6.80
C ARG A 143 -4.50 -2.82 -6.97
N ILE A 144 -3.23 -2.91 -6.61
CA ILE A 144 -2.29 -1.77 -6.68
C ILE A 144 -1.97 -1.44 -8.13
N LYS A 145 -1.64 -2.44 -8.96
CA LYS A 145 -1.31 -2.27 -10.38
C LYS A 145 -2.34 -1.39 -11.12
N PRO A 146 -3.65 -1.73 -11.17
CA PRO A 146 -4.63 -0.91 -11.90
C PRO A 146 -4.78 0.50 -11.30
N ALA A 147 -4.66 0.65 -9.98
CA ALA A 147 -4.73 1.96 -9.33
C ALA A 147 -3.54 2.85 -9.71
N VAL A 148 -2.32 2.31 -9.71
CA VAL A 148 -1.10 3.01 -10.14
C VAL A 148 -1.18 3.38 -11.61
N THR A 149 -1.60 2.46 -12.49
CA THR A 149 -1.80 2.78 -13.91
C THR A 149 -2.77 3.95 -14.09
N LYS A 150 -3.93 3.90 -13.42
CA LYS A 150 -4.91 4.99 -13.46
C LYS A 150 -4.31 6.31 -12.98
N TYR A 151 -3.58 6.29 -11.87
CA TYR A 151 -2.92 7.48 -11.33
C TYR A 151 -1.95 8.09 -12.34
N LEU A 152 -1.06 7.29 -12.92
CA LEU A 152 -0.04 7.76 -13.86
C LEU A 152 -0.66 8.35 -15.14
N THR A 153 -1.66 7.67 -15.71
CA THR A 153 -2.38 8.17 -16.88
C THR A 153 -3.10 9.48 -16.58
N SER A 154 -3.78 9.58 -15.43
CA SER A 154 -4.55 10.78 -15.07
C SER A 154 -3.66 12.01 -14.86
N HIS A 155 -2.43 11.80 -14.38
CA HIS A 155 -1.44 12.85 -14.15
C HIS A 155 -0.46 13.01 -15.33
N LYS A 156 -0.71 12.34 -16.47
CA LYS A 156 0.06 12.46 -17.72
C LYS A 156 1.54 12.07 -17.60
N PHE A 157 1.89 11.18 -16.67
CA PHE A 157 3.23 10.60 -16.62
C PHE A 157 3.47 9.71 -17.84
N LYS A 158 4.69 9.76 -18.39
CA LYS A 158 5.14 8.79 -19.39
C LYS A 158 5.70 7.57 -18.67
N PHE A 159 5.15 6.39 -18.96
CA PHE A 159 5.59 5.15 -18.33
C PHE A 159 5.47 3.94 -19.26
N THR A 160 6.26 2.91 -18.98
CA THR A 160 6.16 1.60 -19.63
C THR A 160 6.15 0.50 -18.58
N GLU A 161 5.40 -0.56 -18.81
CA GLU A 161 5.50 -1.77 -17.99
C GLU A 161 6.63 -2.64 -18.55
N ILE A 162 7.73 -2.77 -17.81
CA ILE A 162 8.92 -3.53 -18.28
C ILE A 162 8.80 -5.02 -17.96
N LYS A 163 8.06 -5.36 -16.91
CA LYS A 163 7.73 -6.72 -16.46
C LYS A 163 6.37 -6.69 -15.75
N PRO A 164 5.62 -7.81 -15.67
CA PRO A 164 4.36 -7.85 -14.93
C PRO A 164 4.46 -7.29 -13.51
N GLY A 165 3.80 -6.15 -13.28
CA GLY A 165 3.79 -5.45 -11.99
C GLY A 165 4.98 -4.51 -11.76
N CYS A 166 5.84 -4.26 -12.75
CA CYS A 166 6.98 -3.34 -12.67
C CYS A 166 6.92 -2.28 -13.77
N PHE A 167 6.79 -1.02 -13.36
CA PHE A 167 6.72 0.13 -14.24
C PHE A 167 8.03 0.92 -14.24
N LYS A 168 8.43 1.41 -15.41
CA LYS A 168 9.47 2.42 -15.57
C LYS A 168 8.78 3.74 -15.90
N ILE A 169 8.92 4.74 -15.04
CA ILE A 169 8.27 6.04 -15.14
C ILE A 169 9.33 7.10 -15.44
N LEU A 170 9.12 7.94 -16.45
CA LEU A 170 9.98 9.08 -16.75
C LEU A 170 9.75 10.21 -15.74
N LEU A 171 10.84 10.78 -15.23
CA LEU A 171 10.85 11.95 -14.37
C LEU A 171 11.12 13.19 -15.24
N GLU A 172 10.14 14.08 -15.34
CA GLU A 172 10.20 15.31 -16.17
C GLU A 172 10.23 16.57 -15.31
#